data_AF-A0A660MGM7-F1
#
_entry.id   AF-A0A660MGM7-F1
#
_cell.length_a   1.000
_cell.length_b   1.000
_cell.length_c   1.000
_cell.angle_alpha   90.00
_cell.angle_beta   90.00
_cell.angle_gamma   90.00
#
_symmetry.space_group_name_H-M   'P 1'
#
loop_
_entity.id
_entity.type
_entity.pdbx_description
1 polymer ?
#
loop_
_entity_poly.entity_id
_entity_poly.type
_entity_poly.pdbx_seq_one_letter_code
_entity_poly.pdbx_strand_id
1 'polypeptide(L)'
;MLYALADWLSNWFSPFNAFTYLTSRVIFGALTALLLSIGFGGRMIALLRRLQMGQYVRDDGPQTHLKKAGTPTMGGALIILSVCIAMLLWADLRVKYTWIALFVMLGFGVVGWIDDYRKLILKDPQGLRAKHKYALLSLVSLFTCIWLYASAVSPVETTLYVPFFKNLSWQMGWLFLPFVYFVLTGASNAVNLTDGLDGLAIMPVVLVA
;
A
#
# COMPACT_ATOMS: atom_id res chain seq x y z
N MET A 1 -13.81 13.06 0.74
CA MET A 1 -14.19 14.50 0.64
C MET A 1 -15.17 14.74 -0.49
N LEU A 2 -14.89 14.29 -1.73
CA LEU A 2 -15.85 14.36 -2.84
C LEU A 2 -17.08 13.48 -2.61
N TYR A 3 -16.91 12.30 -2.00
CA TYR A 3 -18.05 11.48 -1.57
C TYR A 3 -18.98 12.25 -0.60
N ALA A 4 -18.41 12.85 0.46
CA ALA A 4 -19.18 13.61 1.45
C ALA A 4 -19.89 14.82 0.82
N LEU A 5 -19.25 15.49 -0.16
CA LEU A 5 -19.85 16.57 -0.91
C LEU A 5 -21.01 16.08 -1.80
N ALA A 6 -20.82 14.96 -2.51
CA ALA A 6 -21.86 14.37 -3.36
C ALA A 6 -23.06 13.89 -2.55
N ASP A 7 -22.83 13.30 -1.37
CA ASP A 7 -23.86 12.89 -0.40
C ASP A 7 -24.64 14.09 0.14
N TRP A 8 -23.97 15.22 0.37
CA TRP A 8 -24.64 16.45 0.77
C TRP A 8 -25.47 17.05 -0.38
N LEU A 9 -24.92 17.11 -1.59
CA LEU A 9 -25.57 17.66 -2.79
C LEU A 9 -26.75 16.80 -3.28
N SER A 10 -26.71 15.49 -3.07
CA SER A 10 -27.80 14.60 -3.50
C SER A 10 -29.13 14.86 -2.80
N ASN A 11 -29.09 15.47 -1.61
CA ASN A 11 -30.29 15.94 -0.91
C ASN A 11 -31.01 17.07 -1.65
N TRP A 12 -30.28 17.81 -2.50
CA TRP A 12 -30.80 18.96 -3.24
C TRP A 12 -31.00 18.65 -4.74
N PHE A 13 -30.20 17.75 -5.31
CA PHE A 13 -30.27 17.39 -6.73
C PHE A 13 -30.02 15.89 -6.95
N SER A 14 -31.08 15.17 -7.32
CA SER A 14 -31.13 13.71 -7.41
C SER A 14 -30.00 13.06 -8.23
N PRO A 15 -29.53 13.63 -9.37
CA PRO A 15 -28.43 13.04 -10.14
C PRO A 15 -27.12 12.84 -9.37
N PHE A 16 -26.86 13.58 -8.27
CA PHE A 16 -25.66 13.35 -7.46
C PHE A 16 -25.67 12.01 -6.72
N ASN A 17 -26.83 11.35 -6.57
CA ASN A 17 -26.90 9.98 -6.05
C ASN A 17 -26.08 8.98 -6.87
N ALA A 18 -25.84 9.26 -8.16
CA ALA A 18 -24.97 8.41 -8.99
C ALA A 18 -23.56 8.26 -8.40
N PHE A 19 -23.07 9.27 -7.67
CA PHE A 19 -21.74 9.29 -7.05
C PHE A 19 -21.70 8.71 -5.62
N THR A 20 -22.85 8.43 -5.01
CA THR A 20 -22.91 7.87 -3.64
C THR A 20 -22.88 6.33 -3.66
N TYR A 21 -23.30 5.70 -4.77
CA TYR A 21 -23.22 4.25 -4.96
C TYR A 21 -21.79 3.72 -4.79
N LEU A 22 -21.66 2.59 -4.10
CA LEU A 22 -20.36 1.97 -3.85
C LEU A 22 -19.62 1.63 -5.15
N THR A 23 -20.33 1.06 -6.13
CA THR A 23 -19.78 0.69 -7.44
C THR A 23 -19.18 1.89 -8.18
N SER A 24 -19.92 3.00 -8.24
CA SER A 24 -19.45 4.26 -8.83
C SER A 24 -18.21 4.79 -8.11
N ARG A 25 -18.21 4.80 -6.77
CA ARG A 25 -17.06 5.27 -5.97
C ARG A 25 -15.81 4.43 -6.19
N VAL A 26 -15.94 3.11 -6.32
CA VAL A 26 -14.81 2.23 -6.64
C VAL A 26 -14.24 2.55 -8.01
N ILE A 27 -15.08 2.69 -9.04
CA ILE A 27 -14.66 3.04 -10.40
C ILE A 27 -13.97 4.40 -10.42
N PHE A 28 -14.57 5.43 -9.82
CA PHE A 28 -13.99 6.77 -9.79
C PHE A 28 -12.71 6.81 -8.96
N GLY A 29 -12.60 6.05 -7.87
CA GLY A 29 -11.37 5.88 -7.11
C GLY A 29 -10.24 5.31 -7.96
N ALA A 30 -10.50 4.20 -8.66
CA ALA A 30 -9.53 3.58 -9.56
C ALA A 30 -9.11 4.49 -10.71
N LEU A 31 -10.07 5.14 -11.38
CA LEU A 31 -9.79 6.10 -12.46
C LEU A 31 -9.00 7.31 -11.95
N THR A 32 -9.34 7.84 -10.77
CA THR A 32 -8.60 8.96 -10.17
C THR A 32 -7.15 8.56 -9.90
N ALA A 33 -6.91 7.40 -9.29
CA ALA A 33 -5.55 6.91 -9.04
C ALA A 33 -4.76 6.69 -10.34
N LEU A 34 -5.40 6.12 -11.38
CA LEU A 34 -4.79 5.90 -12.69
C LEU A 34 -4.41 7.23 -13.38
N LEU A 35 -5.34 8.19 -13.41
CA LEU A 35 -5.12 9.50 -14.05
C LEU A 35 -4.00 10.28 -13.34
N LEU A 36 -3.95 10.23 -12.00
CA LEU A 36 -2.84 10.81 -11.24
C LEU A 36 -1.51 10.13 -11.58
N SER A 37 -1.47 8.81 -11.61
CA SER A 37 -0.26 8.06 -11.93
C SER A 37 0.26 8.38 -13.34
N ILE A 38 -0.61 8.40 -14.36
CA ILE A 38 -0.23 8.75 -15.73
C ILE A 38 0.21 10.23 -15.82
N GLY A 39 -0.57 11.14 -15.23
CA GLY A 39 -0.31 12.59 -15.32
C GLY A 39 0.95 13.06 -14.59
N PHE A 40 1.29 12.42 -13.47
CA PHE A 40 2.47 12.76 -12.68
C PHE A 40 3.66 11.84 -12.91
N GLY A 41 3.47 10.66 -13.53
CA GLY A 41 4.51 9.67 -13.76
C GLY A 41 5.72 10.22 -14.51
N GLY A 42 5.52 10.89 -15.64
CA GLY A 42 6.61 11.47 -16.42
C GLY A 42 7.43 12.52 -15.63
N ARG A 43 6.76 13.35 -14.82
CA ARG A 43 7.42 14.36 -13.98
C ARG A 43 8.21 13.72 -12.85
N MET A 44 7.64 12.69 -12.19
CA MET A 44 8.31 11.92 -11.14
C MET A 44 9.57 11.24 -11.68
N ILE A 45 9.47 10.58 -12.83
CA ILE A 45 10.61 9.90 -13.47
C ILE A 45 11.71 10.91 -13.80
N ALA A 46 11.36 12.07 -14.35
CA ALA A 46 12.33 13.12 -14.64
C ALA A 46 13.01 13.66 -13.37
N LEU A 47 12.26 13.83 -12.28
CA LEU A 47 12.79 14.26 -10.98
C LEU A 47 13.75 13.20 -10.40
N LEU A 48 13.33 11.94 -10.35
CA LEU A 48 14.15 10.85 -9.82
C LEU A 48 15.42 10.67 -10.66
N ARG A 49 15.33 10.77 -11.98
CA ARG A 49 16.50 10.72 -12.86
C ARG A 49 17.50 11.84 -12.55
N ARG A 50 17.03 13.05 -12.23
CA ARG A 50 17.91 14.16 -11.80
C ARG A 50 18.58 13.87 -10.45
N LEU A 51 17.84 13.31 -9.50
CA LEU A 51 18.36 12.94 -8.17
C LEU A 51 19.33 11.75 -8.22
N GLN A 52 19.18 10.86 -9.20
CA GLN A 52 20.02 9.68 -9.41
C GLN A 52 21.22 9.92 -10.35
N MET A 53 21.47 11.16 -10.79
CA MET A 53 22.65 11.54 -11.60
C MET A 53 23.95 11.45 -10.78
N GLY A 54 24.31 10.24 -10.34
CA GLY A 54 25.48 9.95 -9.50
C GLY A 54 25.64 8.48 -9.08
N GLN A 55 24.93 7.53 -9.70
CA GLN A 55 25.17 6.11 -9.44
C GLN A 55 26.54 5.67 -9.99
N TYR A 56 27.37 5.15 -9.08
CA TYR A 56 28.58 4.39 -9.38
C TYR A 56 28.14 2.95 -9.68
N VAL A 57 28.53 2.43 -10.85
CA VAL A 57 28.25 1.04 -11.24
C VAL A 57 29.11 0.13 -10.37
N ARG A 58 28.50 -0.90 -9.79
CA ARG A 58 29.20 -1.94 -9.04
C ARG A 58 29.68 -2.98 -10.05
N ASP A 59 30.99 -3.21 -10.14
CA ASP A 59 31.62 -4.09 -11.15
C ASP A 59 31.39 -5.60 -10.90
N ASP A 60 30.80 -5.99 -9.76
CA ASP A 60 30.79 -7.38 -9.28
C ASP A 60 29.51 -8.18 -9.61
N GLY A 61 28.83 -7.89 -10.73
CA GLY A 61 27.54 -8.51 -11.09
C GLY A 61 27.48 -9.16 -12.48
N PRO A 62 26.70 -10.24 -12.68
CA PRO A 62 26.56 -10.89 -13.99
C PRO A 62 26.02 -9.92 -15.07
N GLN A 63 26.63 -9.96 -16.25
CA GLN A 63 26.49 -8.94 -17.30
C GLN A 63 25.06 -8.71 -17.83
N THR A 64 24.14 -9.67 -17.63
CA THR A 64 22.71 -9.53 -17.95
C THR A 64 21.99 -8.48 -17.08
N HIS A 65 22.49 -8.18 -15.89
CA HIS A 65 21.93 -7.14 -15.01
C HIS A 65 22.40 -5.71 -15.34
N LEU A 66 23.40 -5.55 -16.21
CA LEU A 66 23.91 -4.22 -16.63
C LEU A 66 22.91 -3.43 -17.49
N LYS A 67 21.93 -4.08 -18.13
CA LYS A 67 20.89 -3.42 -18.94
C LYS A 67 19.79 -2.71 -18.12
N LYS A 68 19.71 -2.93 -16.80
CA LYS A 68 18.82 -2.21 -15.89
C LYS A 68 19.46 -0.96 -15.26
N ALA A 69 20.68 -0.61 -15.69
CA ALA A 69 21.37 0.58 -15.20
C ALA A 69 20.65 1.87 -15.68
N GLY A 70 19.96 2.55 -14.77
CA GLY A 70 19.39 3.88 -15.01
C GLY A 70 17.87 4.01 -14.92
N THR A 71 17.13 2.95 -14.59
CA THR A 71 15.70 3.10 -14.24
C THR A 71 15.56 3.61 -12.80
N PRO A 72 14.80 4.71 -12.58
CA PRO A 72 14.63 5.23 -11.24
C PRO A 72 13.81 4.31 -10.36
N THR A 73 14.40 3.93 -9.23
CA THR A 73 13.76 3.24 -8.13
C THR A 73 13.14 4.30 -7.19
N MET A 74 12.07 3.96 -6.46
CA MET A 74 11.09 4.83 -5.76
C MET A 74 9.77 5.13 -6.49
N GLY A 75 9.45 4.43 -7.58
CA GLY A 75 8.13 4.55 -8.24
C GLY A 75 6.93 4.27 -7.32
N GLY A 76 7.13 3.48 -6.26
CA GLY A 76 6.11 3.19 -5.24
C GLY A 76 5.56 4.44 -4.53
N ALA A 77 6.35 5.52 -4.44
CA ALA A 77 5.86 6.79 -3.87
C ALA A 77 4.71 7.37 -4.69
N LEU A 78 4.75 7.25 -6.03
CA LEU A 78 3.67 7.71 -6.91
C LEU A 78 2.39 6.91 -6.67
N ILE A 79 2.54 5.58 -6.55
CA ILE A 79 1.44 4.66 -6.34
C ILE A 79 0.75 4.98 -5.01
N ILE A 80 1.51 5.05 -3.92
CA ILE A 80 0.99 5.36 -2.59
C ILE A 80 0.30 6.73 -2.58
N LEU A 81 0.91 7.75 -3.18
CA LEU A 81 0.31 9.09 -3.24
C LEU A 81 -1.01 9.09 -4.04
N SER A 82 -1.02 8.43 -5.21
CA SER A 82 -2.20 8.36 -6.08
C SER A 82 -3.35 7.62 -5.41
N VAL A 83 -3.06 6.49 -4.75
CA VAL A 83 -4.06 5.71 -3.99
C VAL A 83 -4.55 6.49 -2.78
N CYS A 84 -3.65 7.14 -2.03
CA CYS A 84 -4.01 7.95 -0.87
C CYS A 84 -4.97 9.09 -1.25
N ILE A 85 -4.67 9.84 -2.31
CA ILE A 85 -5.54 10.91 -2.80
C ILE A 85 -6.89 10.33 -3.24
N ALA A 86 -6.90 9.25 -4.04
CA ALA A 86 -8.14 8.62 -4.48
C ALA A 86 -9.01 8.14 -3.31
N MET A 87 -8.41 7.52 -2.29
CA MET A 87 -9.10 7.09 -1.07
C MET A 87 -9.68 8.30 -0.31
N LEU A 88 -8.90 9.36 -0.07
CA LEU A 88 -9.39 10.54 0.65
C LEU A 88 -10.53 11.26 -0.08
N LEU A 89 -10.57 11.18 -1.41
CA LEU A 89 -11.63 11.77 -2.22
C LEU A 89 -12.91 10.93 -2.17
N TRP A 90 -12.81 9.62 -2.41
CA TRP A 90 -13.95 8.75 -2.72
C TRP A 90 -14.35 7.78 -1.61
N ALA A 91 -13.46 7.43 -0.69
CA ALA A 91 -13.79 6.52 0.41
C ALA A 91 -14.67 7.21 1.47
N ASP A 92 -15.42 6.39 2.21
CA ASP A 92 -16.17 6.86 3.37
C ASP A 92 -15.26 6.97 4.61
N LEU A 93 -14.88 8.20 4.94
CA LEU A 93 -13.98 8.49 6.06
C LEU A 93 -14.61 8.25 7.44
N ARG A 94 -15.92 7.95 7.52
CA ARG A 94 -16.59 7.55 8.77
C ARG A 94 -16.26 6.10 9.14
N VAL A 95 -15.81 5.30 8.17
CA VAL A 95 -15.50 3.88 8.35
C VAL A 95 -14.07 3.72 8.88
N LYS A 96 -13.93 3.12 10.08
CA LYS A 96 -12.62 2.89 10.73
C LYS A 96 -11.63 2.13 9.83
N TYR A 97 -12.11 1.17 9.04
CA TYR A 97 -11.27 0.35 8.16
C TYR A 97 -10.54 1.17 7.08
N THR A 98 -11.12 2.28 6.63
CA THR A 98 -10.47 3.18 5.67
C THR A 98 -9.21 3.80 6.27
N TRP A 99 -9.26 4.22 7.54
CA TRP A 99 -8.12 4.78 8.24
C TRP A 99 -7.06 3.73 8.57
N ILE A 100 -7.48 2.53 8.95
CA ILE A 100 -6.56 1.41 9.22
C ILE A 100 -5.79 1.04 7.94
N ALA A 101 -6.49 0.92 6.80
CA ALA A 101 -5.85 0.64 5.51
C ALA A 101 -4.86 1.74 5.09
N LEU A 102 -5.26 3.01 5.23
CA LEU A 102 -4.36 4.16 4.98
C LEU A 102 -3.12 4.12 5.88
N PHE A 103 -3.30 3.84 7.17
CA PHE A 103 -2.21 3.75 8.13
C PHE A 103 -1.21 2.64 7.77
N VAL A 104 -1.69 1.44 7.43
CA VAL A 104 -0.80 0.33 7.03
C VAL A 104 -0.05 0.67 5.75
N MET A 105 -0.76 1.17 4.73
CA MET A 105 -0.17 1.53 3.44
C MET A 105 0.91 2.61 3.60
N LEU A 106 0.61 3.68 4.34
CA LEU A 106 1.56 4.76 4.58
C LEU A 106 2.70 4.30 5.50
N GLY A 107 2.41 3.53 6.55
CA GLY A 107 3.41 3.03 7.49
C GLY A 107 4.44 2.14 6.81
N PHE A 108 4.00 1.11 6.07
CA PHE A 108 4.91 0.27 5.29
C PHE A 108 5.57 1.04 4.15
N GLY A 109 4.84 1.97 3.52
CA GLY A 109 5.36 2.89 2.51
C GLY A 109 6.53 3.73 3.00
N VAL A 110 6.42 4.31 4.20
CA VAL A 110 7.48 5.09 4.85
C VAL A 110 8.69 4.21 5.14
N VAL A 111 8.50 2.98 5.66
CA VAL A 111 9.62 2.05 5.89
C VAL A 111 10.34 1.71 4.58
N GLY A 112 9.59 1.44 3.51
CA GLY A 112 10.12 1.20 2.18
C GLY A 112 10.88 2.41 1.63
N TRP A 113 10.31 3.61 1.78
CA TRP A 113 10.97 4.85 1.37
C TRP A 113 12.28 5.08 2.14
N ILE A 114 12.32 4.87 3.46
CA ILE A 114 13.56 5.03 4.23
C ILE A 114 14.64 4.05 3.71
N ASP A 115 14.28 2.80 3.41
CA ASP A 115 15.20 1.80 2.84
C ASP A 115 15.74 2.26 1.47
N ASP A 116 14.87 2.66 0.55
CA ASP A 116 15.25 3.14 -0.78
C ASP A 116 16.05 4.45 -0.71
N TYR A 117 15.71 5.35 0.20
CA TYR A 117 16.42 6.62 0.41
C TYR A 117 17.87 6.37 0.82
N ARG A 118 18.11 5.44 1.75
CA ARG A 118 19.47 5.06 2.15
C ARG A 118 20.26 4.42 1.00
N LYS A 119 19.62 3.54 0.24
CA LYS A 119 20.26 2.86 -0.90
C LYS A 119 20.66 3.84 -2.01
N LEU A 120 19.77 4.77 -2.34
CA LEU A 120 19.94 5.63 -3.52
C LEU A 120 20.64 6.94 -3.21
N ILE A 121 20.24 7.63 -2.13
CA ILE A 121 20.72 8.98 -1.83
C ILE A 121 21.96 8.92 -0.93
N LEU A 122 21.94 8.06 0.10
CA LEU A 122 23.11 7.87 0.98
C LEU A 122 24.16 6.89 0.41
N LYS A 123 23.87 6.26 -0.73
CA LYS A 123 24.76 5.29 -1.42
C LYS A 123 25.21 4.13 -0.52
N ASP A 124 24.37 3.70 0.42
CA ASP A 124 24.62 2.52 1.26
C ASP A 124 24.11 1.26 0.55
N PRO A 125 24.98 0.36 0.06
CA PRO A 125 24.57 -0.82 -0.68
C PRO A 125 23.76 -1.82 0.16
N GLN A 126 23.83 -1.75 1.49
CA GLN A 126 23.02 -2.59 2.38
C GLN A 126 21.64 -1.99 2.66
N GLY A 127 21.46 -0.68 2.44
CA GLY A 127 20.24 0.03 2.80
C GLY A 127 19.93 -0.05 4.29
N LEU A 128 18.67 -0.27 4.63
CA LEU A 128 18.27 -0.43 6.02
C LEU A 128 18.60 -1.84 6.52
N ARG A 129 19.47 -1.93 7.54
CA ARG A 129 19.80 -3.21 8.21
C ARG A 129 18.53 -4.01 8.51
N ALA A 130 18.53 -5.30 8.17
CA ALA A 130 17.36 -6.18 8.27
C ALA A 130 16.65 -6.10 9.64
N LYS A 131 17.41 -6.03 10.74
CA LYS A 131 16.86 -5.88 12.10
C LYS A 131 16.02 -4.62 12.29
N HIS A 132 16.47 -3.48 11.76
CA HIS A 132 15.74 -2.22 11.85
C HIS A 132 14.52 -2.22 10.92
N LYS A 133 14.63 -2.85 9.74
CA LYS A 133 13.53 -2.92 8.77
C LYS A 133 12.41 -3.75 9.35
N TYR A 134 12.76 -4.92 9.87
CA TYR A 134 11.84 -5.78 10.59
C TYR A 134 11.23 -5.06 11.81
N ALA A 135 12.03 -4.42 12.66
CA ALA A 135 11.52 -3.70 13.83
C ALA A 135 10.48 -2.61 13.47
N LEU A 136 10.71 -1.83 12.41
CA LEU A 136 9.76 -0.81 11.96
C LEU A 136 8.47 -1.43 11.38
N LEU A 137 8.58 -2.48 10.56
CA LEU A 137 7.41 -3.22 10.05
C LEU A 137 6.62 -3.86 11.20
N SER A 138 7.32 -4.41 12.19
CA SER A 138 6.73 -4.99 13.40
C SER A 138 5.98 -3.93 14.20
N LEU A 139 6.53 -2.73 14.35
CA LEU A 139 5.87 -1.64 15.06
C LEU A 139 4.55 -1.25 14.39
N VAL A 140 4.56 -1.02 13.08
CA VAL A 140 3.34 -0.69 12.31
C VAL A 140 2.32 -1.84 12.40
N SER A 141 2.79 -3.09 12.30
CA SER A 141 1.92 -4.26 12.37
C SER A 141 1.30 -4.44 13.75
N LEU A 142 2.09 -4.36 14.83
CA LEU A 142 1.62 -4.48 16.21
C LEU A 142 0.59 -3.40 16.54
N PHE A 143 0.87 -2.15 16.16
CA PHE A 143 -0.10 -1.06 16.34
C PHE A 143 -1.41 -1.35 15.60
N THR A 144 -1.32 -1.80 14.34
CA THR A 144 -2.49 -2.17 13.54
C THR A 144 -3.29 -3.31 14.16
N CYS A 145 -2.61 -4.35 14.67
CA CYS A 145 -3.27 -5.49 15.31
C CYS A 145 -4.01 -5.06 16.57
N ILE A 146 -3.37 -4.25 17.42
CA ILE A 146 -3.98 -3.72 18.63
C ILE A 146 -5.17 -2.83 18.28
N TRP A 147 -5.04 -1.97 17.26
CA TRP A 147 -6.13 -1.11 16.83
C TRP A 147 -7.33 -1.91 16.30
N LEU A 148 -7.10 -2.93 15.46
CA LEU A 148 -8.16 -3.82 14.98
C LEU A 148 -8.85 -4.56 16.13
N TYR A 149 -8.06 -5.15 17.03
CA TYR A 149 -8.59 -5.94 18.15
C TYR A 149 -9.36 -5.07 19.17
N ALA A 150 -8.82 -3.91 19.53
CA ALA A 150 -9.45 -3.01 20.50
C ALA A 150 -10.67 -2.27 19.95
N SER A 151 -10.73 -2.07 18.62
CA SER A 151 -11.89 -1.45 17.97
C SER A 151 -12.95 -2.45 17.53
N ALA A 152 -12.74 -3.76 17.72
CA ALA A 152 -13.71 -4.79 17.36
C ALA A 152 -14.99 -4.65 18.19
N VAL A 153 -16.13 -4.40 17.54
CA VAL A 153 -17.43 -4.26 18.22
C VAL A 153 -18.18 -5.59 18.20
N SER A 154 -18.03 -6.35 17.12
CA SER A 154 -18.68 -7.65 16.94
C SER A 154 -17.67 -8.80 17.01
N PRO A 155 -18.05 -9.97 17.59
CA PRO A 155 -17.25 -11.20 17.54
C PRO A 155 -16.82 -11.61 16.13
N VAL A 156 -17.59 -11.23 15.11
CA VAL A 156 -17.32 -11.53 13.69
C VAL A 156 -16.00 -10.91 13.22
N GLU A 157 -15.60 -9.75 13.78
CA GLU A 157 -14.39 -9.04 13.36
C GLU A 157 -13.08 -9.76 13.74
N THR A 158 -13.12 -10.66 14.73
CA THR A 158 -11.97 -11.45 15.19
C THR A 158 -12.08 -12.95 14.84
N THR A 159 -13.09 -13.32 14.07
CA THR A 159 -13.35 -14.70 13.67
C THR A 159 -12.61 -15.03 12.38
N LEU A 160 -11.85 -16.13 12.39
CA LEU A 160 -11.24 -16.70 11.20
C LEU A 160 -12.22 -17.64 10.51
N TYR A 161 -12.57 -17.32 9.27
CA TYR A 161 -13.38 -18.19 8.41
C TYR A 161 -12.48 -19.07 7.57
N VAL A 162 -12.69 -20.39 7.62
CA VAL A 162 -11.96 -21.31 6.75
C VAL A 162 -12.71 -21.42 5.42
N PRO A 163 -12.11 -21.00 4.29
CA PRO A 163 -12.77 -21.09 3.00
C PRO A 163 -13.12 -22.56 2.68
N PHE A 164 -14.09 -22.77 1.78
CA PHE A 164 -14.64 -24.09 1.39
C PHE A 164 -15.51 -24.80 2.44
N PHE A 165 -15.47 -24.38 3.71
CA PHE A 165 -16.30 -24.94 4.79
C PHE A 165 -17.30 -23.90 5.31
N LYS A 166 -18.60 -24.10 5.08
CA LYS A 166 -19.65 -23.11 5.44
C LYS A 166 -19.79 -22.82 6.93
N ASN A 167 -19.50 -23.82 7.78
CA ASN A 167 -19.71 -23.76 9.23
C ASN A 167 -18.41 -23.83 10.03
N LEU A 168 -17.25 -23.85 9.36
CA LEU A 168 -15.96 -23.88 10.04
C LEU A 168 -15.46 -22.44 10.22
N SER A 169 -15.81 -21.88 11.37
CA SER A 169 -15.34 -20.58 11.82
C SER A 169 -14.67 -20.72 13.17
N TRP A 170 -13.51 -20.12 13.33
CA TRP A 170 -12.77 -20.11 14.59
C TRP A 170 -12.74 -18.72 15.18
N GLN A 171 -13.41 -18.53 16.32
CA GLN A 171 -13.27 -17.31 17.09
C GLN A 171 -11.89 -17.29 17.76
N MET A 172 -10.98 -16.45 17.24
CA MET A 172 -9.56 -16.52 17.62
C MET A 172 -9.28 -15.93 19.01
N GLY A 173 -10.13 -15.01 19.49
CA GLY A 173 -9.86 -14.25 20.71
C GLY A 173 -8.49 -13.57 20.64
N TRP A 174 -7.66 -13.74 21.67
CA TRP A 174 -6.33 -13.11 21.72
C TRP A 174 -5.37 -13.61 20.62
N LEU A 175 -5.58 -14.82 20.07
CA LEU A 175 -4.76 -15.37 18.97
C LEU A 175 -4.91 -14.58 17.67
N PHE A 176 -5.92 -13.72 17.57
CA PHE A 176 -6.07 -12.76 16.48
C PHE A 176 -4.85 -11.84 16.35
N LEU A 177 -4.28 -11.40 17.48
CA LEU A 177 -3.14 -10.48 17.51
C LEU A 177 -1.88 -11.05 16.82
N PRO A 178 -1.34 -12.22 17.22
CA PRO A 178 -0.18 -12.81 16.54
C PRO A 178 -0.50 -13.22 15.10
N PHE A 179 -1.75 -13.61 14.80
CA PHE A 179 -2.16 -13.96 13.45
C PHE A 179 -2.09 -12.77 12.48
N VAL A 180 -2.76 -11.64 12.81
CA VAL A 180 -2.74 -10.44 11.97
C VAL A 180 -1.32 -9.88 11.84
N TYR A 181 -0.53 -9.93 12.93
CA TYR A 181 0.86 -9.51 12.90
C TYR A 181 1.67 -10.31 11.86
N PHE A 182 1.51 -11.63 11.87
CA PHE A 182 2.18 -12.53 10.93
C PHE A 182 1.72 -12.27 9.50
N VAL A 183 0.41 -12.07 9.27
CA VAL A 183 -0.13 -11.79 7.94
C VAL A 183 0.42 -10.47 7.38
N LEU A 184 0.42 -9.39 8.17
CA LEU A 184 0.89 -8.07 7.71
C LEU A 184 2.40 -8.07 7.41
N THR A 185 3.21 -8.54 8.36
CA THR A 185 4.67 -8.60 8.18
C THR A 185 5.06 -9.61 7.11
N GLY A 186 4.41 -10.77 7.06
CA GLY A 186 4.62 -11.81 6.06
C GLY A 186 4.29 -11.34 4.65
N ALA A 187 3.12 -10.76 4.43
CA ALA A 187 2.70 -10.25 3.13
C ALA A 187 3.63 -9.15 2.60
N SER A 188 4.04 -8.22 3.46
CA SER A 188 4.99 -7.15 3.07
C SER A 188 6.33 -7.71 2.60
N ASN A 189 6.88 -8.68 3.32
CA ASN A 189 8.15 -9.32 2.93
C ASN A 189 7.99 -10.21 1.69
N ALA A 190 6.86 -10.90 1.53
CA ALA A 190 6.57 -11.73 0.35
C ALA A 190 6.51 -10.90 -0.94
N VAL A 191 5.82 -9.76 -0.90
CA VAL A 191 5.76 -8.84 -2.05
C VAL A 191 7.15 -8.25 -2.35
N ASN A 192 7.91 -7.86 -1.32
CA ASN A 192 9.28 -7.36 -1.48
C ASN A 192 10.20 -8.40 -2.16
N LEU A 193 10.06 -9.69 -1.80
CA LEU A 193 10.86 -10.77 -2.39
C LEU A 193 10.47 -11.07 -3.85
N THR A 194 9.20 -10.85 -4.20
CA THR A 194 8.67 -11.09 -5.55
C THR A 194 9.02 -9.96 -6.52
N ASP A 195 9.30 -8.76 -6.02
CA ASP A 195 9.64 -7.56 -6.81
C ASP A 195 11.10 -7.55 -7.30
N GLY A 196 11.51 -8.62 -7.99
CA GLY A 196 12.85 -8.78 -8.56
C GLY A 196 12.91 -8.66 -10.09
N LEU A 197 11.75 -8.70 -10.76
CA LEU A 197 11.61 -8.62 -12.22
C LEU A 197 10.56 -7.58 -12.60
N ASP A 198 10.74 -6.97 -13.78
CA ASP A 198 9.91 -5.84 -14.20
C ASP A 198 8.45 -6.31 -14.36
N GLY A 199 7.56 -5.76 -13.53
CA GLY A 199 6.14 -6.09 -13.53
C GLY A 199 5.75 -7.40 -12.82
N LEU A 200 6.70 -8.14 -12.24
CA LEU A 200 6.40 -9.43 -11.59
C LEU A 200 5.58 -9.28 -10.31
N ALA A 201 5.83 -8.26 -9.50
CA ALA A 201 5.07 -8.02 -8.28
C ALA A 201 3.72 -7.33 -8.55
N ILE A 202 3.65 -6.40 -9.52
CA ILE A 202 2.44 -5.59 -9.73
C ILE A 202 1.28 -6.39 -10.31
N MET A 203 1.53 -7.36 -11.20
CA MET A 203 0.46 -8.15 -11.83
C MET A 203 -0.31 -9.01 -10.82
N PRO A 204 0.33 -9.79 -9.93
CA PRO A 204 -0.37 -10.47 -8.84
C PRO A 204 -1.12 -9.51 -7.91
N VAL A 205 -0.54 -8.34 -7.59
CA VAL A 205 -1.19 -7.34 -6.72
C VAL A 205 -2.50 -6.82 -7.33
N VAL A 206 -2.54 -6.57 -8.64
CA VAL A 206 -3.76 -6.13 -9.34
C VAL A 206 -4.83 -7.22 -9.40
N LEU A 207 -4.44 -8.50 -9.51
CA LEU A 207 -5.39 -9.62 -9.57
C LEU A 207 -6.00 -9.97 -8.20
N VAL A 208 -5.28 -9.68 -7.11
CA VAL A 208 -5.74 -9.93 -5.74
C VAL A 208 -6.63 -8.79 -5.22
N ALA A 209 -6.47 -7.58 -5.75
CA ALA A 209 -7.22 -6.37 -5.38
C ALA A 209 -8.64 -6.36 -5.93
#